data_AF-A0A532EVI0-F1
#
_entry.id   AF-A0A532EVI0-F1
#
_cell.length_a   1.000
_cell.length_b   1.000
_cell.length_c   1.000
_cell.angle_alpha   90.00
_cell.angle_beta   90.00
_cell.angle_gamma   90.00
#
_symmetry.space_group_name_H-M   'P 1'
#
loop_
_entity.id
_entity.type
_entity.pdbx_description
1 polymer ?
#
loop_
_entity_poly.entity_id
_entity_poly.type
_entity_poly.pdbx_seq_one_letter_code
_entity_poly.pdbx_strand_id
1 'polypeptide(L)'
;MADPMPEIKRIAIKSIARKALGWPARLLFPPVCAGCRRHVSQPGVLCGACWPKLRLLERPWCPVMGTPFTHNMGEGFLSAEAIADPPPFERARAAVAYSGVARQMVQGLKYQDRTDLAPWM
;
A
#
# COMPACT_ATOMS: atom_id res chain seq x y z
N MET A 1 13.91 -16.31 -39.31
CA MET A 1 14.33 -16.47 -37.90
C MET A 1 15.32 -15.35 -37.58
N ALA A 2 14.80 -14.21 -37.13
CA ALA A 2 15.62 -13.09 -36.67
C ALA A 2 15.95 -13.29 -35.19
N ASP A 3 17.20 -13.04 -34.84
CA ASP A 3 17.83 -13.36 -33.56
C ASP A 3 17.42 -12.33 -32.48
N PRO A 4 16.71 -12.70 -31.40
CA PRO A 4 16.25 -11.78 -30.34
C PRO A 4 17.36 -11.37 -29.33
N MET A 5 18.61 -11.80 -29.56
CA MET A 5 19.73 -11.67 -28.62
C MET A 5 20.32 -10.25 -28.36
N PRO A 6 20.17 -9.19 -29.20
CA PRO A 6 20.82 -7.91 -28.90
C PRO A 6 20.05 -7.04 -27.89
N GLU A 7 18.74 -7.23 -27.70
CA GLU A 7 17.95 -6.46 -26.72
C GLU A 7 18.21 -6.90 -25.27
N ILE A 8 18.35 -8.20 -25.03
CA ILE A 8 18.48 -8.78 -23.68
C ILE A 8 19.73 -8.25 -22.95
N LYS A 9 20.87 -8.13 -23.65
CA LYS A 9 22.12 -7.59 -23.08
C LYS A 9 21.99 -6.12 -22.67
N ARG A 10 21.26 -5.30 -23.43
CA ARG A 10 21.07 -3.87 -23.12
C ARG A 10 20.19 -3.66 -21.89
N ILE A 11 19.17 -4.51 -21.69
CA ILE A 11 18.29 -4.46 -20.52
C ILE A 11 19.04 -4.83 -19.24
N ALA A 12 19.86 -5.89 -19.27
CA ALA A 12 20.65 -6.34 -18.13
C ALA A 12 21.68 -5.29 -17.67
N ILE A 13 22.42 -4.67 -18.61
CA ILE A 13 23.42 -3.64 -18.31
C ILE A 13 22.77 -2.38 -17.71
N LYS A 14 21.64 -1.91 -18.28
CA LYS A 14 20.89 -0.77 -17.73
C LYS A 14 20.29 -1.03 -16.34
N SER A 15 20.01 -2.29 -16.00
CA SER A 15 19.50 -2.71 -14.68
C SER A 15 20.61 -2.71 -13.63
N ILE A 16 21.78 -3.24 -13.97
CA ILE A 16 22.95 -3.29 -13.08
C ILE A 16 23.46 -1.88 -12.79
N ALA A 17 23.57 -1.02 -13.81
CA ALA A 17 24.02 0.37 -13.66
C ALA A 17 23.11 1.18 -12.71
N ARG A 18 21.78 1.02 -12.82
CA ARG A 18 20.82 1.69 -11.91
C ARG A 18 20.91 1.18 -10.48
N LYS A 19 21.13 -0.13 -10.27
CA LYS A 19 21.29 -0.71 -8.93
C LYS A 19 22.58 -0.25 -8.25
N ALA A 20 23.68 -0.15 -9.01
CA ALA A 20 24.96 0.34 -8.51
C ALA A 20 24.90 1.81 -8.09
N LEU A 21 24.21 2.65 -8.87
CA LEU A 21 24.06 4.08 -8.58
C LEU A 21 23.26 4.35 -7.30
N GLY A 22 22.31 3.49 -6.95
CA GLY A 22 21.46 3.63 -5.76
C GLY A 22 22.08 3.11 -4.46
N TRP A 23 23.23 2.42 -4.51
CA TRP A 23 23.83 1.78 -3.33
C TRP A 23 24.33 2.78 -2.26
N PRO A 24 25.04 3.87 -2.62
CA PRO A 24 25.46 4.87 -1.64
C PRO A 24 24.27 5.55 -0.96
N ALA A 25 23.21 5.84 -1.72
CA ALA A 25 21.99 6.43 -1.20
C ALA A 25 21.32 5.52 -0.15
N ARG A 26 21.36 4.20 -0.33
CA ARG A 26 20.81 3.22 0.62
C ARG A 26 21.65 3.07 1.90
N LEU A 27 22.94 3.43 1.86
CA LEU A 27 23.76 3.48 3.07
C LEU A 27 23.47 4.72 3.91
N LEU A 28 23.35 5.88 3.27
CA LEU A 28 23.04 7.14 3.93
C LEU A 28 21.58 7.19 4.40
N PHE A 29 20.67 6.63 3.61
CA PHE A 29 19.24 6.59 3.87
C PHE A 29 18.76 5.13 3.86
N PRO A 30 19.03 4.37 4.94
CA PRO A 30 18.61 2.98 5.01
C PRO A 30 17.09 2.89 4.96
N PRO A 31 16.54 1.89 4.23
CA PRO A 31 15.10 1.70 4.18
C PRO A 31 14.54 1.37 5.56
N VAL A 32 13.46 2.07 5.92
CA VAL A 32 12.78 1.94 7.21
C VAL A 32 11.33 1.47 7.02
N CYS A 33 10.82 0.75 8.03
CA CYS A 33 9.45 0.28 8.08
C CYS A 33 8.48 1.47 7.99
N ALA A 34 7.48 1.37 7.09
CA ALA A 34 6.50 2.42 6.88
C ALA A 34 5.71 2.78 8.16
N GLY A 35 5.51 1.81 9.06
CA GLY A 35 4.85 2.01 10.36
C GLY A 35 5.79 2.50 11.46
N CYS A 36 6.72 1.64 11.92
CA CYS A 36 7.52 1.89 13.13
C CYS A 36 8.95 2.38 12.89
N ARG A 37 9.36 2.60 11.63
CA ARG A 37 10.71 3.05 11.24
C ARG A 37 11.89 2.11 11.56
N ARG A 38 11.66 0.88 12.01
CA ARG A 38 12.75 -0.13 12.12
C ARG A 38 13.35 -0.43 10.74
N HIS A 39 14.65 -0.70 10.66
CA HIS A 39 15.29 -1.10 9.39
C HIS A 39 14.62 -2.31 8.75
N VAL A 40 14.47 -2.26 7.44
CA VAL A 40 13.86 -3.29 6.60
C VAL A 40 14.73 -3.53 5.37
N SER A 41 14.42 -4.54 4.56
CA SER A 41 15.22 -4.85 3.38
C SER A 41 14.95 -3.92 2.19
N GLN A 42 13.76 -3.32 2.12
CA GLN A 42 13.31 -2.51 0.99
C GLN A 42 12.41 -1.35 1.47
N PRO A 43 12.42 -0.18 0.81
CA PRO A 43 11.46 0.90 1.10
C PRO A 43 10.01 0.46 0.88
N GLY A 44 9.06 1.14 1.53
CA GLY A 44 7.62 0.91 1.31
C GLY A 44 7.05 -0.36 1.97
N VAL A 45 7.85 -1.10 2.73
CA VAL A 45 7.42 -2.35 3.39
C VAL A 45 7.17 -2.14 4.88
N LEU A 46 6.42 -3.08 5.47
CA LEU A 46 6.27 -3.19 6.92
C LEU A 46 7.20 -4.29 7.46
N CYS A 47 7.75 -4.07 8.65
CA CYS A 47 8.47 -5.11 9.36
C CYS A 47 7.51 -6.20 9.85
N GLY A 48 8.04 -7.39 10.14
CA GLY A 48 7.25 -8.54 10.61
C GLY A 48 6.45 -8.29 11.89
N ALA A 49 6.81 -7.27 12.68
CA ALA A 49 6.04 -6.87 13.87
C ALA A 49 4.89 -5.89 13.57
N CYS A 50 4.98 -5.11 12.48
CA CYS A 50 3.93 -4.18 12.06
C CYS A 50 2.90 -4.84 11.14
N TRP A 51 3.36 -5.73 10.26
CA TRP A 51 2.50 -6.44 9.31
C TRP A 51 1.26 -7.11 9.95
N PRO A 52 1.38 -7.94 11.01
CA PRO A 52 0.21 -8.60 11.61
C PRO A 52 -0.73 -7.64 12.37
N LYS A 53 -0.32 -6.38 12.58
CA LYS A 53 -1.16 -5.36 13.23
C LYS A 53 -2.07 -4.64 12.24
N LEU A 54 -1.91 -4.88 10.93
CA LEU A 54 -2.86 -4.40 9.94
C LEU A 54 -4.17 -5.18 10.05
N ARG A 55 -5.27 -4.46 10.25
CA ARG A 55 -6.61 -5.05 10.21
C ARG A 55 -7.12 -5.01 8.77
N LEU A 56 -6.98 -6.13 8.04
CA LEU A 56 -7.51 -6.27 6.69
C LEU A 56 -9.03 -6.19 6.69
N LEU A 57 -9.60 -5.55 5.67
CA LEU A 57 -11.04 -5.46 5.48
C LEU A 57 -11.51 -6.58 4.54
N GLU A 58 -12.13 -7.59 5.12
CA GLU A 58 -12.73 -8.73 4.44
C GLU A 58 -14.26 -8.67 4.51
N ARG A 59 -14.93 -9.46 3.67
CA ARG A 59 -16.40 -9.53 3.67
C ARG A 59 -16.89 -9.94 5.07
N PRO A 60 -18.04 -9.42 5.53
CA PRO A 60 -19.03 -8.62 4.80
C PRO A 60 -18.76 -7.10 4.84
N TRP A 61 -18.91 -6.43 3.70
CA TRP A 61 -18.82 -4.96 3.54
C TRP A 61 -19.78 -4.47 2.46
N CYS A 62 -20.16 -3.19 2.52
CA CYS A 62 -21.01 -2.55 1.51
C CYS A 62 -20.30 -2.46 0.15
N PRO A 63 -20.89 -2.94 -0.95
CA PRO A 63 -20.23 -2.99 -2.25
C PRO A 63 -19.88 -1.63 -2.85
N VAL A 64 -20.59 -0.57 -2.45
CA VAL A 64 -20.37 0.83 -2.90
C VAL A 64 -19.42 1.56 -1.95
N MET A 65 -19.79 1.68 -0.66
CA MET A 65 -19.04 2.49 0.32
C MET A 65 -17.82 1.80 0.93
N GLY A 66 -17.72 0.47 0.80
CA GLY A 66 -16.66 -0.32 1.43
C GLY A 66 -16.75 -0.42 2.96
N THR A 67 -17.81 0.12 3.57
CA THR A 67 -18.06 0.08 5.01
C THR A 67 -18.25 -1.37 5.48
N PRO A 68 -17.49 -1.85 6.48
CA PRO A 68 -17.63 -3.20 6.99
C PRO A 68 -18.95 -3.37 7.76
N PHE A 69 -19.61 -4.51 7.56
CA PHE A 69 -20.79 -4.89 8.34
C PHE A 69 -20.41 -5.73 9.56
N THR A 70 -21.19 -5.63 10.63
CA THR A 70 -21.01 -6.47 11.83
C THR A 70 -21.52 -7.89 11.62
N HIS A 71 -22.49 -8.08 10.73
CA HIS A 71 -23.10 -9.37 10.40
C HIS A 71 -23.22 -9.52 8.89
N ASN A 72 -23.37 -10.77 8.43
CA ASN A 72 -23.67 -11.03 7.04
C ASN A 72 -25.15 -10.69 6.76
N MET A 73 -25.37 -9.67 5.94
CA MET A 73 -26.70 -9.16 5.57
C MET A 73 -27.24 -9.77 4.27
N GLY A 74 -26.53 -10.74 3.69
CA GLY A 74 -26.80 -11.28 2.35
C GLY A 74 -25.96 -10.64 1.26
N GLU A 75 -26.04 -11.21 0.07
CA GLU A 75 -25.30 -10.74 -1.09
C GLU A 75 -25.85 -9.41 -1.62
N GLY A 76 -24.97 -8.48 -1.99
CA GLY A 76 -25.36 -7.19 -2.57
C GLY A 76 -25.94 -6.17 -1.58
N PHE A 77 -25.96 -6.47 -0.27
CA PHE A 77 -26.54 -5.55 0.72
C PHE A 77 -25.80 -4.21 0.78
N LEU A 78 -26.55 -3.11 0.72
CA LEU A 78 -26.03 -1.74 0.75
C LEU A 78 -26.06 -1.17 2.17
N SER A 79 -25.10 -0.30 2.51
CA SER A 79 -25.16 0.45 3.77
C SER A 79 -26.30 1.46 3.74
N ALA A 80 -26.82 1.84 4.90
CA ALA A 80 -27.84 2.88 5.01
C ALA A 80 -27.38 4.20 4.36
N GLU A 81 -26.10 4.55 4.50
CA GLU A 81 -25.48 5.70 3.85
C GLU A 81 -25.58 5.62 2.32
N ALA A 82 -25.23 4.48 1.72
CA ALA A 82 -25.30 4.30 0.27
C ALA A 82 -26.72 4.39 -0.29
N ILE A 83 -27.74 4.07 0.53
CA ILE A 83 -29.15 4.16 0.15
C ILE A 83 -29.68 5.58 0.32
N ALA A 84 -29.34 6.22 1.45
CA ALA A 84 -29.89 7.53 1.82
C ALA A 84 -29.27 8.67 1.02
N ASP A 85 -27.97 8.60 0.75
CA ASP A 85 -27.22 9.61 -0.01
C ASP A 85 -26.24 8.90 -0.98
N PRO A 86 -26.74 8.46 -2.15
CA PRO A 86 -25.91 7.72 -3.10
C PRO A 86 -24.70 8.53 -3.55
N PRO A 87 -23.47 8.03 -3.37
CA PRO A 87 -22.26 8.78 -3.69
C PRO A 87 -22.06 8.91 -5.22
N PRO A 88 -21.27 9.88 -5.69
CA PRO A 88 -20.96 10.08 -7.10
C PRO A 88 -19.97 9.05 -7.69
N PHE A 89 -19.63 7.99 -6.94
CA PHE A 89 -18.69 6.95 -7.36
C PHE A 89 -19.36 5.58 -7.35
N GLU A 90 -18.89 4.69 -8.22
CA GLU A 90 -19.39 3.31 -8.28
C GLU A 90 -18.95 2.49 -7.06
N ARG A 91 -17.68 2.65 -6.64
CA ARG A 91 -17.13 1.92 -5.50
C ARG A 91 -15.93 2.61 -4.87
N ALA A 92 -15.91 2.66 -3.55
CA ALA A 92 -14.77 3.05 -2.72
C ALA A 92 -14.48 1.94 -1.70
N ARG A 93 -13.34 1.26 -1.81
CA ARG A 93 -12.94 0.19 -0.88
C ARG A 93 -11.51 0.39 -0.39
N ALA A 94 -11.34 0.37 0.93
CA ALA A 94 -10.03 0.31 1.56
C ALA A 94 -9.56 -1.15 1.74
N ALA A 95 -8.25 -1.39 1.65
CA ALA A 95 -7.67 -2.71 1.90
C ALA A 95 -7.59 -3.04 3.40
N VAL A 96 -7.34 -2.01 4.22
CA VAL A 96 -7.16 -2.11 5.67
C VAL A 96 -8.00 -1.07 6.38
N ALA A 97 -8.41 -1.38 7.61
CA ALA A 97 -9.11 -0.44 8.45
C ALA A 97 -8.19 0.67 8.96
N TYR A 98 -8.72 1.88 9.06
CA TYR A 98 -8.02 3.04 9.63
C TYR A 98 -7.81 2.89 11.14
N SER A 99 -6.83 2.09 11.53
CA SER A 99 -6.50 1.78 12.92
C SER A 99 -5.03 1.37 13.04
N GLY A 100 -4.46 1.44 14.24
CA GLY A 100 -3.10 0.97 14.51
C GLY A 100 -2.05 1.51 13.52
N VAL A 101 -1.32 0.58 12.89
CA VAL A 101 -0.24 0.90 11.94
C VAL A 101 -0.75 1.67 10.71
N ALA A 102 -1.91 1.32 10.16
CA ALA A 102 -2.48 2.01 9.00
C ALA A 102 -2.78 3.48 9.33
N ARG A 103 -3.37 3.72 10.51
CA ARG A 103 -3.62 5.09 11.00
C ARG A 103 -2.32 5.88 11.16
N GLN A 104 -1.29 5.27 11.74
CA GLN A 104 0.02 5.91 11.93
C GLN A 104 0.66 6.29 10.59
N MET A 105 0.58 5.43 9.58
CA MET A 105 1.11 5.73 8.23
C MET A 105 0.39 6.93 7.61
N VAL A 106 -0.94 6.92 7.60
CA VAL A 106 -1.73 8.04 7.02
C VAL A 106 -1.46 9.34 7.77
N GLN A 107 -1.38 9.30 9.11
CA GLN A 107 -1.06 10.49 9.90
C GLN A 107 0.37 10.97 9.67
N GLY A 108 1.32 10.04 9.52
CA GLY A 108 2.70 10.36 9.18
C GLY A 108 2.78 11.13 7.86
N LEU A 109 2.08 10.65 6.83
CA LEU A 109 2.01 11.30 5.53
C LEU A 109 1.31 12.67 5.62
N LYS A 110 0.14 12.74 6.25
CA LYS A 110 -0.67 13.97 6.29
C LYS A 110 -0.11 15.07 7.19
N TYR A 111 0.53 14.70 8.31
CA TYR A 111 0.77 15.63 9.41
C TYR A 111 2.20 15.59 9.98
N GLN A 112 3.07 14.69 9.50
CA GLN A 112 4.43 14.55 10.04
C GLN A 112 5.50 14.54 8.94
N ASP A 113 5.18 15.09 7.77
CA ASP A 113 6.10 15.25 6.63
C ASP A 113 6.80 13.93 6.21
N ARG A 114 6.11 12.79 6.40
CA ARG A 114 6.58 11.48 5.94
C ARG A 114 6.29 11.30 4.46
N THR A 115 6.91 12.14 3.63
CA THR A 115 6.79 12.10 2.16
C THR A 115 7.34 10.80 1.57
N ASP A 116 8.20 10.09 2.31
CA ASP A 116 8.66 8.74 1.97
C ASP A 116 7.52 7.72 1.84
N LEU A 117 6.35 7.99 2.43
CA LEU A 117 5.16 7.15 2.33
C LEU A 117 4.36 7.38 1.03
N ALA A 118 4.48 8.54 0.40
CA ALA A 118 3.65 8.93 -0.74
C ALA A 118 3.72 7.98 -1.95
N PRO A 119 4.86 7.37 -2.31
CA PRO A 119 4.91 6.41 -3.41
C PRO A 119 4.23 5.06 -3.11
N TRP A 120 3.83 4.81 -1.85
CA TRP A 120 3.38 3.49 -1.38
C TRP A 120 1.94 3.50 -0.83
N MET A 121 1.26 4.65 -0.82
CA MET A 121 -0.11 4.83 -0.34
C MET A 121 -1.02 5.30 -1.46
#